data_AF-A0A962VQ54-F1
#
_entry.id   AF-A0A962VQ54-F1
#
_cell.length_a   1.000
_cell.length_b   1.000
_cell.length_c   1.000
_cell.angle_alpha   90.00
_cell.angle_beta   90.00
_cell.angle_gamma   90.00
#
_symmetry.space_group_name_H-M   'P 1'
#
loop_
_entity.id
_entity.type
_entity.pdbx_description
1 polymer ?
#
loop_
_entity_poly.entity_id
_entity_poly.type
_entity_poly.pdbx_seq_one_letter_code
_entity_poly.pdbx_strand_id
1 'polypeptide(L)'
;MIMLAFAPISGMAGAALLYWLELARRLFVKLALPLPLPLILGGLIVGALSLWRPEVWGNGDSGIRQQIDGLWSWQIVALVLALKLLAVAATTGSGAPGGVFTPTLFVGAAFGALLSAALAALGYTGAAEPVYAVLGMATVLAGTTHAPVMAALMVAEMTGQYSLLTVFLPACVVATLVSQRLHPQSIYGLSAPTEEPK
;
A
#
# COMPACT_ATOMS: atom_id res chain seq x y z
N MET A 1 -21.96 5.91 -5.63
CA MET A 1 -22.42 4.95 -4.60
C MET A 1 -21.54 3.69 -4.53
N ILE A 2 -21.29 2.99 -5.65
CA ILE A 2 -20.40 1.80 -5.70
C ILE A 2 -18.97 2.10 -5.19
N MET A 3 -18.41 3.26 -5.53
CA MET A 3 -17.08 3.67 -5.05
C MET A 3 -16.97 3.84 -3.53
N LEU A 4 -18.08 4.15 -2.84
CA LEU A 4 -18.06 4.22 -1.37
C LEU A 4 -18.12 2.83 -0.74
N ALA A 5 -18.74 1.85 -1.40
CA ALA A 5 -18.71 0.46 -0.97
C ALA A 5 -17.31 -0.17 -1.09
N PHE A 6 -16.42 0.43 -1.90
CA PHE A 6 -15.02 0.06 -2.02
C PHE A 6 -14.20 0.39 -0.77
N ALA A 7 -14.55 1.50 -0.10
CA ALA A 7 -13.82 2.05 1.03
C ALA A 7 -13.57 1.05 2.18
N PRO A 8 -14.56 0.31 2.71
CA PRO A 8 -14.32 -0.64 3.80
C PRO A 8 -13.34 -1.74 3.41
N ILE A 9 -13.46 -2.29 2.19
CA ILE A 9 -12.58 -3.35 1.70
C ILE A 9 -11.14 -2.83 1.59
N SER A 10 -10.96 -1.64 1.03
CA SER A 10 -9.63 -1.01 0.98
C SER A 10 -9.08 -0.61 2.35
N GLY A 11 -9.93 -0.26 3.31
CA GLY A 11 -9.54 -0.02 4.70
C GLY A 11 -9.03 -1.30 5.38
N MET A 12 -9.67 -2.44 5.12
CA MET A 12 -9.17 -3.75 5.55
C MET A 12 -7.82 -4.08 4.91
N ALA A 13 -7.63 -3.76 3.62
CA ALA A 13 -6.34 -3.92 2.95
C ALA A 13 -5.25 -3.05 3.58
N GLY A 14 -5.57 -1.82 3.99
CA GLY A 14 -4.67 -0.96 4.77
C GLY A 14 -4.27 -1.58 6.11
N ALA A 15 -5.23 -2.10 6.88
CA ALA A 15 -4.94 -2.80 8.13
C ALA A 15 -4.12 -4.08 7.92
N ALA A 16 -4.41 -4.86 6.88
CA ALA A 16 -3.65 -6.04 6.51
C ALA A 16 -2.19 -5.70 6.18
N LEU A 17 -1.96 -4.58 5.47
CA LEU A 17 -0.62 -4.08 5.21
C LEU A 17 0.11 -3.70 6.50
N LEU A 18 -0.56 -3.05 7.47
CA LEU A 18 0.05 -2.75 8.78
C LEU A 18 0.50 -4.03 9.51
N TYR A 19 -0.37 -5.03 9.61
CA TYR A 19 -0.02 -6.33 10.19
C TYR A 19 1.13 -7.02 9.46
N TRP A 20 1.15 -6.93 8.13
CA TRP A 20 2.21 -7.52 7.31
C TRP A 20 3.57 -6.88 7.60
N LEU A 21 3.63 -5.56 7.67
CA LEU A 21 4.85 -4.81 7.98
C LEU A 21 5.31 -5.06 9.43
N GLU A 22 4.38 -5.13 10.37
CA GLU A 22 4.68 -5.45 11.76
C GLU A 22 5.24 -6.88 11.89
N LEU A 23 4.63 -7.86 11.21
CA LEU A 23 5.11 -9.23 11.16
C LEU A 23 6.53 -9.28 10.60
N ALA A 24 6.78 -8.59 9.48
CA ALA A 24 8.10 -8.54 8.87
C ALA A 24 9.15 -8.00 9.85
N ARG A 25 8.85 -6.89 10.53
CA ARG A 25 9.75 -6.33 11.56
C ARG A 25 9.97 -7.30 12.71
N ARG A 26 8.92 -7.95 13.22
CA ARG A 26 9.03 -8.97 14.29
C ARG A 26 9.92 -10.14 13.88
N LEU A 27 9.83 -10.60 12.63
CA LEU A 27 10.66 -11.70 12.11
C LEU A 27 12.15 -11.31 12.04
N PHE A 28 12.46 -10.10 11.55
CA PHE A 28 13.84 -9.62 11.49
C PHE A 28 14.43 -9.37 12.88
N VAL A 29 13.65 -8.81 13.82
CA VAL A 29 14.08 -8.62 15.21
C VAL A 29 14.37 -9.97 15.90
N LYS A 30 13.52 -10.98 15.66
CA LYS A 30 13.74 -12.35 16.18
C LYS A 30 15.00 -13.01 15.67
N LEU A 31 15.52 -12.60 14.51
CA LEU A 31 16.74 -13.15 13.93
C LEU A 31 17.99 -12.79 14.74
N ALA A 32 17.90 -11.76 15.60
CA ALA A 32 18.94 -11.34 16.55
C ALA A 32 20.34 -11.18 15.92
N LEU A 33 20.40 -10.78 14.65
CA LEU A 33 21.64 -10.63 13.90
C LEU A 33 22.33 -9.30 14.22
N PRO A 34 23.67 -9.23 14.13
CA PRO A 34 24.41 -7.98 14.25
C PRO A 34 24.00 -6.98 13.15
N LEU A 35 23.96 -5.69 13.49
CA LEU A 35 23.41 -4.57 12.71
C LEU A 35 23.53 -4.63 11.17
N PRO A 36 24.69 -4.94 10.54
CA PRO A 36 24.78 -4.95 9.08
C PRO A 36 24.08 -6.14 8.42
N LEU A 37 23.93 -7.27 9.11
CA LEU A 37 23.41 -8.51 8.51
C LEU A 37 21.92 -8.43 8.12
N PRO A 38 21.00 -7.89 8.95
CA PRO A 38 19.62 -7.65 8.55
C PRO A 38 19.50 -6.83 7.27
N LEU A 39 20.29 -5.76 7.12
CA LEU A 39 20.30 -4.91 5.93
C LEU A 39 20.78 -5.68 4.70
N ILE A 40 21.85 -6.48 4.82
CA ILE A 40 22.35 -7.32 3.73
C ILE A 40 21.28 -8.33 3.30
N LEU A 41 20.61 -8.98 4.25
CA LEU A 41 19.54 -9.93 3.95
C LEU A 41 18.36 -9.25 3.26
N GLY A 42 17.92 -8.09 3.77
CA GLY A 42 16.85 -7.31 3.14
C GLY A 42 17.19 -6.91 1.71
N GLY A 43 18.41 -6.40 1.49
CA GLY A 43 18.91 -6.03 0.17
C GLY A 43 19.06 -7.23 -0.78
N LEU A 44 19.51 -8.39 -0.28
CA LEU A 44 19.65 -9.60 -1.06
C LEU A 44 18.29 -10.17 -1.50
N ILE A 45 17.29 -10.14 -0.62
CA ILE A 45 15.91 -10.52 -0.97
C ILE A 45 15.38 -9.59 -2.06
N VAL A 46 15.47 -8.26 -1.89
CA VAL A 46 15.00 -7.31 -2.91
C VAL A 46 15.77 -7.48 -4.22
N GLY A 47 17.09 -7.65 -4.16
CA GLY A 47 17.94 -7.88 -5.33
C GLY A 47 17.54 -9.14 -6.10
N ALA A 48 17.35 -10.26 -5.41
CA ALA A 48 16.92 -11.52 -6.01
C ALA A 48 15.53 -11.40 -6.67
N LEU A 49 14.57 -10.73 -6.01
CA LEU A 49 13.25 -10.47 -6.60
C LEU A 49 13.35 -9.60 -7.85
N SER A 50 14.23 -8.59 -7.82
CA SER A 50 14.40 -7.61 -8.90
C SER A 50 15.08 -8.19 -10.14
N LEU A 51 15.92 -9.23 -9.99
CA LEU A 51 16.48 -9.96 -11.13
C LEU A 51 15.41 -10.69 -11.95
N TRP A 52 14.33 -11.13 -11.29
CA TRP A 52 13.23 -11.81 -11.97
C TRP A 52 12.18 -10.83 -12.49
N ARG A 53 11.84 -9.82 -11.70
CA ARG A 53 10.89 -8.75 -12.06
C ARG A 53 11.46 -7.39 -11.71
N PRO A 54 12.05 -6.67 -12.68
CA PRO A 54 12.66 -5.37 -12.44
C PRO A 54 11.64 -4.33 -11.97
N GLU A 55 10.34 -4.54 -12.13
CA GLU A 55 9.29 -3.64 -11.65
C GLU A 55 9.21 -3.57 -10.10
N VAL A 56 9.82 -4.54 -9.41
CA VAL A 56 9.76 -4.69 -7.95
C VAL A 56 10.73 -3.76 -7.23
N TRP A 57 11.83 -3.36 -7.85
CA TRP A 57 12.81 -2.47 -7.21
C TRP A 57 12.27 -1.03 -7.05
N GLY A 58 13.01 -0.23 -6.27
CA GLY A 58 12.70 1.18 -6.03
C GLY A 58 11.38 1.42 -5.29
N ASN A 59 10.95 2.68 -5.26
CA ASN A 59 9.82 3.13 -4.43
C ASN A 59 8.43 2.84 -5.04
N GLY A 60 8.36 2.41 -6.31
CA GLY A 60 7.12 2.03 -6.98
C GLY A 60 6.43 3.14 -7.79
N ASP A 61 6.95 4.37 -7.84
CA ASP A 61 6.35 5.48 -8.61
C ASP A 61 6.14 5.15 -10.09
N SER A 62 7.16 4.59 -10.75
CA SER A 62 7.08 4.16 -12.14
C SER A 62 6.02 3.07 -12.37
N GLY A 63 5.82 2.20 -11.37
CA GLY A 63 4.80 1.14 -11.42
C GLY A 63 3.38 1.67 -11.16
N ILE A 64 3.23 2.69 -10.31
CA ILE A 64 1.95 3.40 -10.13
C ILE A 64 1.52 4.04 -11.46
N ARG A 65 2.43 4.75 -12.13
CA ARG A 65 2.15 5.39 -13.43
C ARG A 65 1.72 4.37 -14.49
N GLN A 66 2.44 3.26 -14.63
CA GLN A 66 2.09 2.20 -15.57
C GLN A 66 0.72 1.56 -15.31
N GLN A 67 0.32 1.45 -14.03
CA GLN A 67 -1.03 0.98 -13.67
C GLN A 67 -2.12 2.00 -14.02
N ILE A 68 -1.89 3.28 -13.73
CA ILE A 68 -2.84 4.36 -14.04
C ILE A 68 -3.00 4.52 -15.56
N ASP A 69 -1.91 4.39 -16.31
CA ASP A 69 -1.90 4.45 -17.78
C ASP A 69 -2.52 3.20 -18.43
N GLY A 70 -2.90 2.18 -17.64
CA GLY A 70 -3.54 0.94 -18.13
C GLY A 70 -2.60 0.04 -18.92
N LEU A 71 -1.28 0.18 -18.74
CA LEU A 71 -0.27 -0.59 -19.48
C LEU A 71 -0.09 -2.02 -18.94
N TRP A 72 -0.53 -2.27 -17.70
CA TRP A 72 -0.41 -3.57 -17.06
C TRP A 72 -1.74 -4.32 -17.08
N SER A 73 -1.70 -5.59 -17.48
CA SER A 73 -2.84 -6.48 -17.28
C SER A 73 -2.98 -6.84 -15.80
N TRP A 74 -4.20 -7.19 -15.37
CA TRP A 74 -4.47 -7.57 -13.98
C TRP A 74 -3.56 -8.70 -13.46
N GLN A 75 -3.12 -9.62 -14.32
CA GLN A 75 -2.16 -10.68 -13.94
C GLN A 75 -0.80 -10.12 -13.56
N ILE A 76 -0.31 -9.13 -14.32
CA ILE A 76 0.96 -8.45 -14.03
C ILE A 76 0.82 -7.66 -12.74
N VAL A 77 -0.29 -6.93 -12.57
CA VAL A 77 -0.57 -6.20 -11.33
C VAL A 77 -0.56 -7.14 -10.12
N ALA A 78 -1.23 -8.29 -10.20
CA ALA A 78 -1.27 -9.27 -9.12
C ALA A 78 0.11 -9.85 -8.79
N LEU A 79 0.88 -10.22 -9.82
CA LEU A 79 2.23 -10.75 -9.66
C LEU A 79 3.16 -9.71 -9.02
N VAL A 80 3.21 -8.50 -9.58
CA VAL A 80 4.10 -7.44 -9.08
C VAL A 80 3.67 -7.01 -7.67
N LEU A 81 2.38 -6.94 -7.36
CA LEU A 81 1.89 -6.66 -6.01
C LEU A 81 2.42 -7.68 -5.00
N ALA A 82 2.32 -8.98 -5.30
CA ALA A 82 2.82 -10.02 -4.40
C ALA A 82 4.33 -9.88 -4.15
N LEU A 83 5.11 -9.66 -5.21
CA LEU A 83 6.56 -9.47 -5.09
C LEU A 83 6.92 -8.16 -4.37
N LYS A 84 6.15 -7.08 -4.61
CA LYS A 84 6.35 -5.79 -3.95
C LYS A 84 6.08 -5.90 -2.46
N LEU A 85 5.03 -6.61 -2.03
CA LEU A 85 4.75 -6.84 -0.61
C LEU A 85 5.90 -7.57 0.10
N LEU A 86 6.54 -8.54 -0.59
CA LEU A 86 7.73 -9.20 -0.08
C LEU A 86 8.93 -8.24 0.00
N ALA A 87 9.16 -7.44 -1.04
CA ALA A 87 10.26 -6.48 -1.08
C ALA A 87 10.13 -5.38 -0.01
N VAL A 88 8.93 -4.86 0.20
CA VAL A 88 8.63 -3.84 1.22
C VAL A 88 8.74 -4.43 2.62
N ALA A 89 8.28 -5.66 2.83
CA ALA A 89 8.48 -6.38 4.09
C ALA A 89 9.96 -6.61 4.38
N ALA A 90 10.74 -7.04 3.38
CA ALA A 90 12.18 -7.27 3.53
C ALA A 90 12.93 -5.98 3.89
N THR A 91 12.67 -4.87 3.21
CA THR A 91 13.33 -3.57 3.45
C THR A 91 12.91 -2.92 4.76
N THR A 92 11.60 -2.90 5.05
CA THR A 92 11.07 -2.33 6.31
C THR A 92 11.47 -3.20 7.49
N GLY A 93 11.37 -4.53 7.35
CA GLY A 93 11.75 -5.49 8.37
C GLY A 93 13.23 -5.43 8.71
N SER A 94 14.11 -5.28 7.71
CA SER A 94 15.56 -5.15 7.93
C SER A 94 15.98 -3.87 8.66
N GLY A 95 15.07 -2.89 8.81
CA GLY A 95 15.39 -1.59 9.39
C GLY A 95 16.21 -0.70 8.45
N ALA A 96 16.11 -0.91 7.13
CA ALA A 96 16.78 -0.06 6.16
C ALA A 96 16.19 1.38 6.25
N PRO A 97 17.04 2.43 6.22
CA PRO A 97 16.54 3.80 6.27
C PRO A 97 15.73 4.10 5.02
N GLY A 98 14.44 4.37 5.19
CA GLY A 98 13.52 4.61 4.08
C GLY A 98 12.08 4.82 4.55
N GLY A 99 11.27 5.43 3.68
CA GLY A 99 9.85 5.65 3.91
C GLY A 99 8.99 4.54 3.29
N VAL A 100 7.88 4.23 3.94
CA VAL A 100 6.85 3.27 3.47
C VAL A 100 5.70 3.94 2.71
N PHE A 101 5.79 5.26 2.50
CA PHE A 101 4.75 6.07 1.91
C PHE A 101 4.43 5.69 0.45
N THR A 102 5.39 5.81 -0.47
CA THR A 102 5.18 5.49 -1.89
C THR A 102 4.90 3.99 -2.12
N PRO A 103 5.55 3.05 -1.40
CA PRO A 103 5.16 1.65 -1.48
C PRO A 103 3.71 1.39 -1.06
N THR A 104 3.19 2.12 -0.07
CA THR A 104 1.79 2.05 0.33
C THR A 104 0.86 2.54 -0.78
N LEU A 105 1.21 3.64 -1.46
CA LEU A 105 0.48 4.11 -2.63
C LEU A 105 0.47 3.07 -3.75
N PHE A 106 1.61 2.43 -4.01
CA PHE A 106 1.69 1.35 -5.02
C PHE A 106 0.77 0.18 -4.67
N VAL A 107 0.79 -0.27 -3.41
CA VAL A 107 -0.09 -1.34 -2.93
C VAL A 107 -1.56 -0.93 -3.09
N GLY A 108 -1.89 0.33 -2.76
CA GLY A 108 -3.22 0.89 -2.96
C GLY A 108 -3.67 0.93 -4.42
N ALA A 109 -2.79 1.38 -5.33
CA ALA A 109 -3.06 1.39 -6.78
C ALA A 109 -3.35 -0.02 -7.30
N ALA A 110 -2.49 -0.97 -6.95
CA ALA A 110 -2.60 -2.34 -7.40
C ALA A 110 -3.85 -3.02 -6.85
N PHE A 111 -4.15 -2.80 -5.56
CA PHE A 111 -5.38 -3.29 -4.94
C PHE A 111 -6.62 -2.70 -5.60
N GLY A 112 -6.59 -1.39 -5.88
CA GLY A 112 -7.56 -0.65 -6.67
C GLY A 112 -7.89 -1.30 -8.02
N ALA A 113 -6.85 -1.48 -8.83
CA ALA A 113 -6.94 -2.09 -10.16
C ALA A 113 -7.48 -3.52 -10.10
N LEU A 114 -6.93 -4.37 -9.21
CA LEU A 114 -7.35 -5.77 -9.07
C LEU A 114 -8.82 -5.90 -8.64
N LEU A 115 -9.25 -5.09 -7.67
CA LEU A 115 -10.63 -5.13 -7.21
C LEU A 115 -11.58 -4.62 -8.31
N SER A 116 -11.16 -3.66 -9.13
CA SER A 116 -11.94 -3.22 -10.30
C SER A 116 -12.05 -4.30 -11.38
N ALA A 117 -10.96 -5.04 -11.65
CA ALA A 117 -10.98 -6.17 -12.57
C ALA A 117 -11.89 -7.30 -12.06
N ALA A 118 -11.89 -7.56 -10.75
CA ALA A 118 -12.78 -8.52 -10.12
C ALA A 118 -14.26 -8.10 -10.23
N LEU A 119 -14.57 -6.81 -10.01
CA LEU A 119 -15.92 -6.27 -10.18
C LEU A 119 -16.38 -6.36 -11.64
N ALA A 120 -15.51 -6.04 -12.60
CA ALA A 120 -15.81 -6.17 -14.02
C ALA A 120 -16.12 -7.62 -14.41
N ALA A 121 -15.37 -8.60 -13.87
CA ALA A 121 -15.63 -10.02 -14.09
C ALA A 121 -16.99 -10.48 -13.53
N LEU A 122 -17.48 -9.82 -12.47
CA LEU A 122 -18.81 -10.04 -11.88
C LEU A 122 -19.94 -9.28 -12.60
N GLY A 123 -19.64 -8.59 -13.70
CA GLY A 123 -20.62 -7.83 -14.49
C GLY A 123 -20.90 -6.42 -13.94
N TYR A 124 -20.15 -5.95 -12.94
CA TYR A 124 -20.26 -4.59 -12.42
C TYR A 124 -19.30 -3.65 -13.17
N THR A 125 -19.80 -3.00 -14.22
CA THR A 125 -19.06 -1.95 -14.95
C THR A 125 -19.43 -0.57 -14.40
N GLY A 126 -18.75 -0.15 -13.34
CA GLY A 126 -18.91 1.18 -12.75
C GLY A 126 -18.03 2.22 -13.46
N ALA A 127 -16.97 2.65 -12.78
CA ALA A 127 -15.98 3.54 -13.37
C ALA A 127 -14.87 2.78 -14.12
N ALA A 128 -14.04 3.52 -14.86
CA ALA A 128 -12.85 2.95 -15.50
C ALA A 128 -11.83 2.47 -14.45
N GLU A 129 -11.09 1.42 -14.78
CA GLU A 129 -10.06 0.79 -13.93
C GLU A 129 -9.05 1.80 -13.33
N PRO A 130 -8.51 2.79 -14.07
CA PRO A 130 -7.61 3.79 -13.50
C PRO A 130 -8.21 4.59 -12.34
N VAL A 131 -9.53 4.84 -12.37
CA VAL A 131 -10.21 5.59 -11.30
C VAL A 131 -10.25 4.77 -10.02
N TYR A 132 -10.43 3.45 -10.12
CA TYR A 132 -10.37 2.55 -8.96
C TYR A 132 -8.94 2.37 -8.45
N ALA A 133 -7.94 2.35 -9.33
CA ALA A 133 -6.53 2.38 -8.93
C ALA A 133 -6.23 3.63 -8.08
N VAL A 134 -6.60 4.82 -8.56
CA VAL A 134 -6.40 6.07 -7.82
C VAL A 134 -7.22 6.12 -6.53
N LEU A 135 -8.46 5.63 -6.53
CA LEU A 135 -9.26 5.50 -5.32
C LEU A 135 -8.57 4.59 -4.29
N GLY A 136 -8.04 3.44 -4.72
CA GLY A 136 -7.29 2.50 -3.89
C GLY A 136 -6.01 3.09 -3.31
N MET A 137 -5.29 3.91 -4.08
CA MET A 137 -4.14 4.69 -3.58
C MET A 137 -4.55 5.53 -2.37
N ALA A 138 -5.63 6.31 -2.52
CA ALA A 138 -6.08 7.24 -1.49
C ALA A 138 -6.58 6.49 -0.24
N THR A 139 -7.40 5.47 -0.42
CA THR A 139 -8.04 4.77 0.71
C THR A 139 -7.09 3.86 1.47
N VAL A 140 -6.18 3.15 0.80
CA VAL A 140 -5.17 2.33 1.48
C VAL A 140 -4.19 3.22 2.24
N LEU A 141 -3.74 4.33 1.64
CA LEU A 141 -2.90 5.30 2.33
C LEU A 141 -3.61 5.93 3.55
N ALA A 142 -4.88 6.30 3.41
CA ALA A 142 -5.70 6.78 4.52
C ALA A 142 -5.84 5.74 5.63
N GLY A 143 -6.01 4.47 5.25
CA GLY A 143 -6.10 3.34 6.17
C GLY A 143 -4.80 3.06 6.93
N THR A 144 -3.63 3.20 6.32
CA THR A 144 -2.35 2.95 7.01
C THR A 144 -1.88 4.14 7.84
N THR A 145 -2.10 5.36 7.36
CA THR A 145 -1.60 6.59 8.02
C THR A 145 -2.56 7.16 9.04
N HIS A 146 -3.83 6.75 9.02
CA HIS A 146 -4.91 7.33 9.81
C HIS A 146 -5.11 8.84 9.57
N ALA A 147 -4.70 9.34 8.39
CA ALA A 147 -4.78 10.74 8.00
C ALA A 147 -5.57 10.89 6.68
N PRO A 148 -6.92 10.84 6.73
CA PRO A 148 -7.76 10.72 5.53
C PRO A 148 -7.72 11.95 4.62
N VAL A 149 -7.68 13.16 5.19
CA VAL A 149 -7.60 14.42 4.42
C VAL A 149 -6.26 14.50 3.70
N MET A 150 -5.16 14.20 4.39
CA MET A 150 -3.82 14.18 3.81
C MET A 150 -3.74 13.18 2.66
N ALA A 151 -4.21 11.95 2.87
CA ALA A 151 -4.17 10.92 1.84
C ALA A 151 -5.00 11.29 0.59
N ALA A 152 -6.21 11.81 0.77
CA ALA A 152 -7.07 12.24 -0.34
C ALA A 152 -6.43 13.39 -1.15
N LEU A 153 -5.92 14.42 -0.47
CA LEU A 153 -5.27 15.56 -1.12
C LEU A 153 -3.99 15.13 -1.83
N MET A 154 -3.15 14.32 -1.19
CA MET A 154 -1.87 13.90 -1.78
C MET A 154 -2.07 13.07 -3.04
N VAL A 155 -3.05 12.18 -3.06
CA VAL A 155 -3.38 11.41 -4.27
C VAL A 155 -3.98 12.30 -5.35
N ALA A 156 -4.82 13.27 -5.00
CA ALA A 156 -5.34 14.25 -5.96
C ALA A 156 -4.22 15.09 -6.59
N GLU A 157 -3.25 15.56 -5.78
CA GLU A 157 -2.07 16.29 -6.25
C GLU A 157 -1.20 15.43 -7.19
N MET A 158 -0.91 14.19 -6.80
CA MET A 158 -0.05 13.30 -7.59
C MET A 158 -0.67 12.88 -8.94
N THR A 159 -2.00 12.82 -9.01
CA THR A 159 -2.72 12.35 -10.21
C THR A 159 -3.37 13.47 -11.01
N GLY A 160 -3.42 14.70 -10.47
CA GLY A 160 -4.13 15.84 -11.04
C GLY A 160 -5.66 15.72 -11.01
N GLN A 161 -6.24 14.69 -10.38
CA GLN A 161 -7.68 14.39 -10.41
C GLN A 161 -8.46 15.07 -9.27
N TYR A 162 -8.35 16.40 -9.16
CA TYR A 162 -9.03 17.17 -8.12
C TYR A 162 -10.56 17.05 -8.14
N SER A 163 -11.15 16.83 -9.31
CA SER A 163 -12.60 16.64 -9.45
C SER A 163 -13.13 15.43 -8.66
N LEU A 164 -12.27 14.46 -8.34
CA LEU A 164 -12.63 13.27 -7.57
C LEU A 164 -12.46 13.42 -6.06
N LEU A 165 -12.01 14.59 -5.55
CA LEU A 165 -11.86 14.81 -4.11
C LEU A 165 -13.17 14.60 -3.33
N THR A 166 -14.31 14.93 -3.95
CA THR A 166 -15.65 14.70 -3.39
C THR A 166 -15.95 13.21 -3.16
N VAL A 167 -15.29 12.33 -3.90
CA VAL A 167 -15.38 10.87 -3.76
C VAL A 167 -14.27 10.35 -2.82
N PHE A 168 -13.04 10.85 -2.97
CA PHE A 168 -11.89 10.39 -2.18
C PHE A 168 -12.04 10.70 -0.71
N LEU A 169 -12.43 11.91 -0.33
CA LEU A 169 -12.54 12.30 1.09
C LEU A 169 -13.45 11.38 1.90
N PRO A 170 -14.74 11.16 1.54
CA PRO A 170 -15.59 10.26 2.30
C PRO A 170 -15.10 8.81 2.26
N ALA A 171 -14.54 8.35 1.14
CA ALA A 171 -13.96 7.00 1.04
C ALA A 171 -12.76 6.82 1.98
N CYS A 172 -11.85 7.80 2.02
CA CYS A 172 -10.70 7.82 2.92
C CYS A 172 -11.13 7.82 4.38
N VAL A 173 -12.15 8.60 4.76
CA VAL A 173 -12.69 8.60 6.13
C VAL A 173 -13.20 7.21 6.50
N VAL A 174 -14.01 6.57 5.64
CA VAL A 174 -14.51 5.22 5.90
C VAL A 174 -13.37 4.20 5.99
N ALA A 175 -12.39 4.26 5.08
CA ALA A 175 -11.23 3.37 5.08
C ALA A 175 -10.38 3.54 6.35
N THR A 176 -10.14 4.78 6.79
CA THR A 176 -9.45 5.08 8.05
C THR A 176 -10.23 4.52 9.24
N LEU A 177 -11.54 4.73 9.33
CA LEU A 177 -12.35 4.22 10.45
C LEU A 177 -12.31 2.69 10.52
N VAL A 178 -12.43 2.01 9.38
CA VAL A 178 -12.34 0.53 9.33
C VAL A 178 -10.95 0.07 9.72
N SER A 179 -9.91 0.72 9.21
CA SER A 179 -8.53 0.36 9.54
C SER A 179 -8.21 0.57 11.02
N GLN A 180 -8.62 1.69 11.62
CA GLN A 180 -8.42 1.98 13.05
C GLN A 180 -9.09 0.95 13.97
N ARG A 181 -10.25 0.40 13.55
CA ARG A 181 -10.94 -0.66 14.31
C ARG A 181 -10.19 -1.99 14.28
N LEU A 182 -9.44 -2.25 13.21
CA LEU A 182 -8.66 -3.49 13.05
C LEU A 182 -7.24 -3.32 13.64
N HIS A 183 -6.58 -2.21 13.33
CA HIS A 183 -5.22 -1.89 13.74
C HIS A 183 -5.15 -0.45 14.31
N PRO A 184 -5.19 -0.28 15.64
CA PRO A 184 -5.29 1.04 16.28
C PRO A 184 -4.12 1.98 16.01
N GLN A 185 -2.91 1.43 15.85
CA GLN A 185 -1.71 2.23 15.56
C GLN A 185 -1.64 2.55 14.07
N SER A 186 -1.16 3.76 13.74
CA SER A 186 -0.80 4.10 12.36
C SER A 186 0.57 3.53 12.00
N ILE A 187 0.88 3.55 10.71
CA ILE A 187 2.18 3.12 10.19
C ILE A 187 3.37 3.87 10.83
N TYR A 188 3.16 5.13 11.23
CA TYR A 188 4.19 5.94 11.90
C TYR A 188 4.26 5.66 13.40
N GLY A 189 3.14 5.26 14.01
CA GLY A 189 3.11 4.79 15.40
C GLY A 189 3.93 3.51 15.58
N LEU A 190 4.02 2.66 14.55
CA LEU A 190 4.87 1.47 14.59
C LEU A 190 6.35 1.84 14.73
N SER A 191 6.82 2.93 14.11
CA SER A 191 8.24 3.32 14.09
C SER A 191 8.72 3.99 15.38
N ALA A 192 7.82 4.50 16.23
CA ALA A 192 8.20 5.11 17.51
C ALA A 192 8.82 4.04 18.43
N PRO A 193 9.92 4.36 19.15
CA PRO A 193 10.34 3.52 20.27
C PRO A 193 9.15 3.41 21.22
N THR A 194 8.80 2.19 21.64
CA THR A 194 7.95 2.00 22.81
C THR A 194 8.62 2.75 23.95
N GLU A 195 8.06 3.87 24.38
CA GLU A 195 8.31 4.36 25.73
C GLU A 195 7.96 3.19 26.65
N GLU A 196 8.96 2.66 27.36
CA GLU A 196 8.73 1.65 28.38
C GLU A 196 7.64 2.18 29.33
N PRO A 197 6.62 1.38 29.67
CA PRO A 197 5.76 1.74 30.78
C PRO A 197 6.65 1.79 32.03
N LYS A 198 6.82 2.99 32.59
CA LYS A 198 7.34 3.19 33.94
C LYS A 198 6.38 2.58 34.97
#